data_AF-A0A2G4I319-F1
#
_entry.id   AF-A0A2G4I319-F1
#
_cell.length_a   1.000
_cell.length_b   1.000
_cell.length_c   1.000
_cell.angle_alpha   90.00
_cell.angle_beta   90.00
_cell.angle_gamma   90.00
#
_symmetry.space_group_name_H-M   'P 1'
#
loop_
_entity.id
_entity.type
_entity.pdbx_description
1 polymer ?
#
loop_
_entity_poly.entity_id
_entity_poly.type
_entity_poly.pdbx_seq_one_letter_code
_entity_poly.pdbx_strand_id
1 'polypeptide(L)'
;MSVSVAAVTVVVPGSHLMSSLLGERDAHLRLIETEFPNTTIRVRGNEISISGTETDTVGSLFEELTSLLQGGENLNTVVVARSIEMLRLHERPSSVLTHDIMRANQGKPVRPKTSGQKHYVDAIRENVITFGLGPAGTGKSWLAIAMAVHALQTKSVQRIILTRPAVEAGERLGFLPGDLMAKLDPYLRPLYDALHDMVGAEGAQKLVEKQIVEVAPLAYMRGRTLNNSFIILDEAQNATPEQIKMFLTRIGFGSKVVVTGDMTQVDIPDNRSGLFGLEKILTGIEGLSFVHLGVSDIVRHKIVSDIVAAYEQKGLGAVNNRA
;
A
#
# COMPACT_ATOMS: atom_id res chain seq x y z
N MET A 1 6.56 32.20 38.55
CA MET A 1 6.16 30.84 38.96
C MET A 1 6.68 29.89 37.89
N SER A 2 7.70 29.10 38.21
CA SER A 2 8.27 28.08 37.31
C SER A 2 7.25 26.95 37.19
N VAL A 3 6.55 26.89 36.06
CA VAL A 3 5.75 25.72 35.70
C VAL A 3 6.74 24.57 35.58
N SER A 4 6.61 23.56 36.45
CA SER A 4 7.29 22.29 36.33
C SER A 4 6.94 21.71 34.97
N VAL A 5 7.81 21.89 34.00
CA VAL A 5 7.66 21.30 32.66
C VAL A 5 7.80 19.80 32.84
N ALA A 6 6.80 19.02 32.40
CA ALA A 6 6.86 17.57 32.44
C ALA A 6 8.17 17.11 31.79
N ALA A 7 8.89 16.22 32.48
CA ALA A 7 10.13 15.65 32.00
C ALA A 7 9.91 14.15 31.80
N VAL A 8 10.10 13.69 30.56
CA VAL A 8 10.04 12.27 30.20
C VAL A 8 11.48 11.81 29.98
N THR A 9 11.84 10.66 30.54
CA THR A 9 13.13 10.02 30.30
C THR A 9 12.92 8.70 29.62
N VAL A 10 13.48 8.55 28.42
CA VAL A 10 13.51 7.28 27.68
C VAL A 10 14.86 6.62 27.92
N VAL A 11 14.84 5.36 28.37
CA VAL A 11 16.06 4.55 28.58
C VAL A 11 16.19 3.57 27.42
N VAL A 12 17.23 3.73 26.62
CA VAL A 12 17.52 2.84 25.49
C VAL A 12 18.20 1.56 26.02
N PRO A 13 17.70 0.36 25.68
CA PRO A 13 18.12 -0.91 26.29
C PRO A 13 19.56 -1.31 25.97
N GLY A 14 20.23 -0.65 25.02
CA GLY A 14 21.64 -0.85 24.74
C GLY A 14 22.30 0.41 24.19
N SER A 15 23.45 0.79 24.76
CA SER A 15 24.22 1.96 24.32
C SER A 15 24.67 1.87 22.86
N HIS A 16 24.83 0.66 22.32
CA HIS A 16 25.15 0.42 20.91
C HIS A 16 24.05 0.87 19.93
N LEU A 17 22.79 0.97 20.38
CA LEU A 17 21.69 1.45 19.55
C LEU A 17 21.68 2.99 19.44
N MET A 18 22.31 3.69 20.38
CA MET A 18 22.28 5.15 20.45
C MET A 18 22.84 5.82 19.19
N SER A 19 23.98 5.35 18.67
CA SER A 19 24.56 5.92 17.46
C SER A 19 23.62 5.79 16.25
N SER A 20 22.94 4.65 16.12
CA SER A 20 21.98 4.40 15.04
C SER A 20 20.67 5.17 15.24
N LEU A 21 20.26 5.36 16.50
CA LEU A 21 19.05 6.10 16.88
C LEU A 21 19.20 7.59 16.58
N LEU A 22 20.32 8.20 17.00
CA LEU A 22 20.61 9.63 16.77
C LEU A 22 21.02 9.92 15.32
N GLY A 23 21.52 8.91 14.61
CA GLY A 23 21.98 9.00 13.22
C GLY A 23 23.38 9.62 13.10
N GLU A 24 23.95 9.51 11.90
CA GLU A 24 25.29 10.04 11.63
C GLU A 24 25.33 11.56 11.86
N ARG A 25 26.29 12.03 12.68
CA ARG A 25 26.41 13.43 13.10
C ARG A 25 25.10 13.98 13.68
N ASP A 26 24.33 13.17 14.39
CA ASP A 26 23.04 13.53 15.00
C ASP A 26 21.96 13.95 13.99
N ALA A 27 22.02 13.43 12.76
CA ALA A 27 21.07 13.79 11.71
C ALA A 27 19.60 13.48 12.07
N HIS A 28 19.33 12.37 12.77
CA HIS A 28 17.97 12.03 13.19
C HIS A 28 17.52 12.93 14.34
N LEU A 29 18.39 13.17 15.32
CA LEU A 29 18.10 14.07 16.45
C LEU A 29 17.76 15.48 15.95
N ARG A 30 18.58 16.06 15.06
CA ARG A 30 18.31 17.39 14.49
C ARG A 30 17.00 17.46 13.73
N LEU A 31 16.63 16.38 13.02
CA LEU A 31 15.34 16.30 12.35
C LEU A 31 14.19 16.31 13.37
N ILE A 32 14.29 15.53 14.44
CA ILE A 32 13.30 15.50 15.52
C ILE A 32 13.20 16.88 16.19
N GLU A 33 14.32 17.52 16.52
CA GLU A 33 14.34 18.88 17.10
C GLU A 33 13.71 19.92 16.16
N THR A 34 13.88 19.77 14.84
CA THR A 34 13.25 20.65 13.84
C THR A 34 11.73 20.47 13.79
N GLU A 35 11.25 19.23 13.89
CA GLU A 35 9.82 18.90 13.89
C GLU A 35 9.12 19.20 15.22
N PHE A 36 9.87 19.30 16.33
CA PHE A 36 9.38 19.58 17.68
C PHE A 36 10.14 20.77 18.32
N PRO A 37 10.03 21.99 17.78
CA PRO A 37 10.86 23.13 18.18
C PRO A 37 10.65 23.60 19.62
N ASN A 38 9.52 23.24 20.23
CA ASN A 38 9.18 23.55 21.62
C ASN A 38 9.62 22.47 22.62
N THR A 39 10.39 21.47 22.16
CA THR A 39 10.93 20.39 22.98
C THR A 39 12.45 20.51 23.08
N THR A 40 12.98 20.39 24.29
CA THR A 40 14.41 20.24 24.53
C THR A 40 14.73 18.77 24.74
N ILE A 41 15.65 18.23 23.94
CA ILE A 41 16.10 16.84 24.00
C ILE A 41 17.56 16.84 24.48
N ARG A 42 17.88 16.05 25.50
CA ARG A 42 19.25 15.89 26.01
C ARG A 42 19.60 14.42 26.08
N VAL A 43 20.73 14.06 25.47
CA VAL A 43 21.22 12.69 25.43
C VAL A 43 22.42 12.54 26.36
N ARG A 44 22.39 11.54 27.24
CA ARG A 44 23.51 11.17 28.12
C ARG A 44 23.60 9.65 28.24
N GLY A 45 24.67 9.07 27.71
CA GLY A 45 24.82 7.61 27.69
C GLY A 45 23.69 6.97 26.87
N ASN A 46 22.88 6.14 27.51
CA ASN A 46 21.69 5.51 26.93
C ASN A 46 20.36 6.15 27.38
N GLU A 47 20.41 7.30 28.05
CA GLU A 47 19.22 8.03 28.50
C GLU A 47 18.97 9.25 27.62
N ILE A 48 17.71 9.42 27.23
CA ILE A 48 17.22 10.59 26.51
C ILE A 48 16.23 11.30 27.42
N SER A 49 16.63 12.48 27.91
CA SER A 49 15.78 13.35 28.72
C SER A 49 15.08 14.36 27.82
N ILE A 50 13.75 14.44 27.94
CA ILE A 50 12.87 15.23 27.10
C ILE A 50 12.07 16.16 28.00
N SER A 51 12.10 17.47 27.70
CA SER A 51 11.34 18.48 28.44
C SER A 51 10.78 19.52 27.48
N GLY A 52 9.55 19.97 27.69
CA GLY A 52 8.91 20.97 26.83
C GLY A 52 7.43 20.69 26.65
N THR A 53 6.89 21.04 25.48
CA THR A 53 5.59 20.53 25.03
C THR A 53 5.76 19.19 24.32
N GLU A 54 4.70 18.39 24.22
CA GLU A 54 4.72 17.12 23.43
C GLU A 54 5.76 16.08 23.90
N THR A 55 6.17 16.13 25.18
CA THR A 55 7.19 15.22 25.74
C THR A 55 6.81 13.75 25.58
N ASP A 56 5.52 13.42 25.72
CA ASP A 56 5.01 12.06 25.57
C ASP A 56 5.10 11.58 24.11
N THR A 57 4.80 12.45 23.14
CA THR A 57 4.91 12.15 21.71
C THR A 57 6.37 11.89 21.31
N VAL A 58 7.29 12.77 21.74
CA VAL A 58 8.72 12.62 21.46
C VAL A 58 9.30 11.40 22.19
N GLY A 59 8.86 11.14 23.41
CA GLY A 59 9.22 9.93 24.16
C GLY A 59 8.80 8.66 23.41
N SER A 60 7.52 8.60 23.02
CA SER A 60 6.96 7.50 22.22
C SER A 60 7.71 7.32 20.89
N LEU A 61 8.13 8.41 20.23
CA LEU A 61 8.94 8.35 19.02
C LEU A 61 10.28 7.64 19.26
N PHE A 62 11.00 7.98 20.32
CA PHE A 62 12.26 7.30 20.62
C PHE A 62 12.06 5.82 20.97
N GLU A 63 10.98 5.47 21.67
CA GLU A 63 10.62 4.07 21.96
C GLU A 63 10.30 3.28 20.67
N GLU A 64 9.52 3.87 19.76
CA GLU A 64 9.16 3.26 18.48
C GLU A 64 10.37 3.12 17.55
N LEU A 65 11.22 4.16 17.45
CA LEU A 65 12.47 4.10 16.68
C LEU A 65 13.46 3.08 17.25
N THR A 66 13.51 2.95 18.57
CA THR A 66 14.31 1.90 19.24
C THR A 66 13.76 0.51 18.90
N SER A 67 12.44 0.34 18.92
CA SER A 67 11.79 -0.92 18.56
C SER A 67 12.05 -1.29 17.10
N LEU A 68 12.06 -0.32 16.19
CA LEU A 68 12.45 -0.53 14.78
C LEU A 68 13.89 -1.03 14.67
N LEU A 69 14.85 -0.38 15.34
CA LEU A 69 16.25 -0.82 15.35
C LEU A 69 16.40 -2.25 15.91
N GLN A 70 15.69 -2.57 16.99
CA GLN A 70 15.69 -3.92 17.57
C GLN A 70 15.05 -4.95 16.61
N GLY A 71 14.09 -4.55 15.80
CA GLY A 71 13.52 -5.32 14.70
C GLY A 71 14.46 -5.50 13.49
N GLY A 72 15.66 -4.91 13.52
CA GLY A 72 16.65 -4.99 12.44
C GLY A 72 16.48 -3.93 11.35
N GLU A 73 15.64 -2.92 11.58
CA GLU A 73 15.47 -1.81 10.64
C GLU A 73 16.65 -0.84 10.68
N ASN A 74 17.07 -0.40 9.48
CA ASN A 74 18.05 0.67 9.37
C ASN A 74 17.33 2.01 9.35
N LEU A 75 17.54 2.81 10.40
CA LEU A 75 16.99 4.16 10.45
C LEU A 75 17.74 5.09 9.49
N ASN A 76 16.97 5.91 8.79
CA ASN A 76 17.44 7.07 8.04
C ASN A 76 16.42 8.20 8.22
N THR A 77 16.75 9.39 7.73
CA THR A 77 15.88 10.57 7.85
C THR A 77 14.49 10.38 7.25
N VAL A 78 14.35 9.55 6.20
CA VAL A 78 13.04 9.23 5.60
C VAL A 78 12.20 8.36 6.54
N VAL A 79 12.79 7.35 7.18
CA VAL A 79 12.11 6.50 8.17
C VAL A 79 11.72 7.31 9.40
N VAL A 80 12.61 8.19 9.88
CA VAL A 80 12.33 9.06 11.04
C VAL A 80 11.20 10.03 10.73
N ALA A 81 11.25 10.75 9.59
CA ALA A 81 10.18 11.65 9.17
C ALA A 81 8.83 10.93 9.08
N ARG A 82 8.81 9.72 8.47
CA ARG A 82 7.60 8.91 8.40
C ARG A 82 7.10 8.48 9.79
N SER A 83 8.01 8.09 10.68
CA SER A 83 7.63 7.68 12.04
C SER A 83 6.98 8.83 12.83
N ILE A 84 7.43 10.07 12.59
CA ILE A 84 6.81 11.28 13.14
C ILE A 84 5.40 11.47 12.56
N GLU A 85 5.24 11.38 11.24
CA GLU A 85 3.93 11.48 10.58
C GLU A 85 2.94 10.43 11.10
N MET A 86 3.39 9.18 11.23
CA MET A 86 2.61 8.07 11.75
C MET A 86 2.16 8.33 13.21
N LEU A 87 3.06 8.80 14.07
CA LEU A 87 2.70 9.11 15.45
C LEU A 87 1.69 10.25 15.58
N ARG A 88 1.77 11.27 14.71
CA ARG A 88 0.76 12.35 14.64
C ARG A 88 -0.63 11.80 14.27
N LEU A 89 -0.67 10.67 13.54
CA LEU A 89 -1.90 9.93 13.20
C LEU A 89 -2.26 8.84 14.23
N HIS A 90 -1.59 8.79 15.39
CA HIS A 90 -1.78 7.79 16.44
C HIS A 90 -1.49 6.35 15.97
N GLU A 91 -0.64 6.21 14.96
CA GLU A 91 -0.16 4.92 14.46
C GLU A 91 1.12 4.49 15.20
N ARG A 92 1.41 3.18 15.20
CA ARG A 92 2.65 2.64 15.78
C ARG A 92 3.64 2.25 14.67
N PRO A 93 4.69 3.05 14.41
CA PRO A 93 5.66 2.79 13.35
C PRO A 93 6.26 1.39 13.38
N SER A 94 6.64 0.89 14.56
CA SER A 94 7.22 -0.45 14.71
C SER A 94 6.27 -1.55 14.21
N SER A 95 4.97 -1.46 14.51
CA SER A 95 4.00 -2.48 14.10
C SER A 95 3.73 -2.55 12.59
N VAL A 96 4.04 -1.48 11.86
CA VAL A 96 3.79 -1.36 10.41
C VAL A 96 5.09 -1.55 9.63
N LEU A 97 6.15 -0.84 10.00
CA LEU A 97 7.38 -0.77 9.22
C LEU A 97 8.27 -2.02 9.39
N THR A 98 7.99 -2.89 10.36
CA THR A 98 8.60 -4.24 10.44
C THR A 98 7.71 -5.33 9.83
N HIS A 99 6.58 -4.97 9.22
CA HIS A 99 5.59 -5.92 8.73
C HIS A 99 5.91 -6.38 7.30
N ASP A 100 7.01 -7.10 7.13
CA ASP A 100 7.44 -7.55 5.80
C ASP A 100 6.46 -8.57 5.17
N ILE A 101 6.11 -8.33 3.91
CA ILE A 101 5.33 -9.27 3.09
C ILE A 101 6.28 -10.24 2.39
N MET A 102 7.26 -9.69 1.68
CA MET A 102 8.26 -10.43 0.93
C MET A 102 9.50 -9.57 0.72
N ARG A 103 10.57 -10.19 0.20
CA ARG A 103 11.68 -9.47 -0.40
C ARG A 103 11.51 -9.47 -1.90
N ALA A 104 11.38 -8.29 -2.49
CA ALA A 104 11.36 -8.10 -3.93
C ALA A 104 12.71 -8.51 -4.56
N ASN A 105 12.75 -8.48 -5.90
CA ASN A 105 13.98 -8.63 -6.65
C ASN A 105 15.05 -7.64 -6.13
N GLN A 106 16.30 -8.11 -6.02
CA GLN A 106 17.42 -7.38 -5.38
C GLN A 106 17.30 -7.20 -3.85
N GLY A 107 16.40 -7.92 -3.17
CA GLY A 107 16.37 -8.04 -1.71
C GLY A 107 15.67 -6.90 -0.96
N LYS A 108 15.09 -5.93 -1.68
CA LYS A 108 14.34 -4.81 -1.08
C LYS A 108 13.08 -5.33 -0.38
N PRO A 109 12.84 -4.98 0.89
CA PRO A 109 11.63 -5.40 1.59
C PRO A 109 10.40 -4.73 0.98
N VAL A 110 9.36 -5.53 0.77
CA VAL A 110 8.03 -5.10 0.37
C VAL A 110 7.13 -5.19 1.59
N ARG A 111 6.58 -4.05 2.01
CA ARG A 111 5.79 -3.92 3.24
C ARG A 111 4.83 -2.73 3.18
N PRO A 112 3.76 -2.74 3.99
CA PRO A 112 2.95 -1.55 4.21
C PRO A 112 3.80 -0.43 4.83
N LYS A 113 3.38 0.80 4.54
CA LYS A 113 4.04 2.03 5.00
C LYS A 113 3.14 2.91 5.84
N THR A 114 1.87 2.53 5.98
CA THR A 114 0.83 3.19 6.78
C THR A 114 0.00 2.13 7.47
N SER A 115 -0.74 2.49 8.53
CA SER A 115 -1.59 1.54 9.24
C SER A 115 -2.76 1.06 8.38
N GLY A 116 -3.31 1.91 7.50
CA GLY A 116 -4.34 1.50 6.54
C GLY A 116 -3.82 0.46 5.54
N GLN A 117 -2.61 0.64 5.01
CA GLN A 117 -1.96 -0.37 4.17
C GLN A 117 -1.70 -1.68 4.92
N LYS A 118 -1.32 -1.61 6.20
CA LYS A 118 -1.14 -2.82 7.02
C LYS A 118 -2.47 -3.55 7.21
N HIS A 119 -3.52 -2.82 7.59
CA HIS A 119 -4.85 -3.39 7.76
C HIS A 119 -5.35 -4.05 6.45
N TYR A 120 -5.08 -3.43 5.30
CA TYR A 120 -5.36 -4.02 3.99
C TYR A 120 -4.61 -5.34 3.75
N VAL A 121 -3.31 -5.39 4.05
CA VAL A 121 -2.49 -6.61 3.95
C VAL A 121 -3.00 -7.72 4.87
N ASP A 122 -3.33 -7.38 6.11
CA ASP A 122 -3.88 -8.33 7.09
C ASP A 122 -5.24 -8.86 6.61
N ALA A 123 -6.13 -7.99 6.12
CA ALA A 123 -7.42 -8.39 5.57
C ALA A 123 -7.28 -9.38 4.39
N ILE A 124 -6.29 -9.20 3.52
CA ILE A 124 -5.98 -10.14 2.43
C ILE A 124 -5.57 -11.52 2.98
N ARG A 125 -4.82 -11.57 4.09
CA ARG A 125 -4.41 -12.83 4.71
C ARG A 125 -5.58 -13.56 5.35
N GLU A 126 -6.45 -12.83 6.02
CA GLU A 126 -7.54 -13.38 6.83
C GLU A 126 -8.77 -13.76 6.00
N ASN A 127 -9.00 -13.11 4.85
CA ASN A 127 -10.22 -13.27 4.07
C ASN A 127 -9.98 -14.02 2.75
N VAL A 128 -11.03 -14.66 2.23
CA VAL A 128 -11.02 -15.25 0.89
C VAL A 128 -11.10 -14.16 -0.17
N ILE A 129 -11.94 -13.14 0.07
CA ILE A 129 -12.14 -12.01 -0.83
C ILE A 129 -11.87 -10.70 -0.08
N THR A 130 -11.05 -9.84 -0.65
CA THR A 130 -10.79 -8.51 -0.08
C THR A 130 -10.99 -7.44 -1.15
N PHE A 131 -11.83 -6.45 -0.84
CA PHE A 131 -11.99 -5.24 -1.64
C PHE A 131 -11.06 -4.16 -1.08
N GLY A 132 -10.07 -3.75 -1.86
CA GLY A 132 -9.18 -2.62 -1.55
C GLY A 132 -9.62 -1.38 -2.32
N LEU A 133 -10.35 -0.50 -1.68
CA LEU A 133 -10.94 0.69 -2.30
C LEU A 133 -10.20 1.94 -1.85
N GLY A 134 -9.84 2.84 -2.76
CA GLY A 134 -9.20 4.10 -2.39
C GLY A 134 -8.45 4.77 -3.52
N PRO A 135 -7.93 5.99 -3.28
CA PRO A 135 -7.33 6.81 -4.33
C PRO A 135 -6.07 6.19 -4.93
N ALA A 136 -5.66 6.67 -6.11
CA ALA A 136 -4.38 6.31 -6.71
C ALA A 136 -3.19 6.65 -5.79
N GLY A 137 -2.19 5.77 -5.75
CA GLY A 137 -0.98 5.94 -4.94
C GLY A 137 -1.09 5.44 -3.49
N THR A 138 -2.23 4.89 -3.08
CA THR A 138 -2.41 4.21 -1.78
C THR A 138 -1.75 2.83 -1.70
N GLY A 139 -1.23 2.32 -2.82
CA GLY A 139 -0.53 1.04 -2.88
C GLY A 139 -1.44 -0.18 -3.02
N LYS A 140 -2.78 -0.01 -3.18
CA LYS A 140 -3.76 -1.11 -3.26
C LYS A 140 -3.39 -2.25 -4.22
N SER A 141 -3.08 -1.93 -5.48
CA SER A 141 -2.76 -2.95 -6.51
C SER A 141 -1.35 -3.52 -6.31
N TRP A 142 -0.38 -2.66 -5.95
CA TRP A 142 1.01 -3.06 -5.75
C TRP A 142 1.19 -4.02 -4.55
N LEU A 143 0.54 -3.72 -3.42
CA LEU A 143 0.54 -4.59 -2.23
C LEU A 143 -0.23 -5.89 -2.50
N ALA A 144 -1.33 -5.86 -3.26
CA ALA A 144 -2.05 -7.07 -3.65
C ALA A 144 -1.17 -8.01 -4.49
N ILE A 145 -0.42 -7.46 -5.46
CA ILE A 145 0.50 -8.24 -6.29
C ILE A 145 1.65 -8.81 -5.44
N ALA A 146 2.19 -8.04 -4.50
CA ALA A 146 3.19 -8.55 -3.55
C ALA A 146 2.64 -9.74 -2.73
N MET A 147 1.42 -9.64 -2.23
CA MET A 147 0.74 -10.73 -1.52
C MET A 147 0.52 -11.96 -2.42
N ALA A 148 0.17 -11.76 -3.68
CA ALA A 148 0.00 -12.85 -4.65
C ALA A 148 1.33 -13.58 -4.93
N VAL A 149 2.40 -12.83 -5.17
CA VAL A 149 3.74 -13.39 -5.39
C VAL A 149 4.23 -14.13 -4.16
N HIS A 150 4.03 -13.57 -2.97
CA HIS A 150 4.36 -14.23 -1.71
C HIS A 150 3.58 -15.55 -1.55
N ALA A 151 2.27 -15.56 -1.83
CA ALA A 151 1.44 -16.76 -1.76
C ALA A 151 1.88 -17.84 -2.76
N LEU A 152 2.36 -17.44 -3.95
CA LEU A 152 2.92 -18.35 -4.94
C LEU A 152 4.27 -18.93 -4.47
N GLN A 153 5.18 -18.09 -3.96
CA GLN A 153 6.51 -18.51 -3.48
C GLN A 153 6.42 -19.45 -2.27
N THR A 154 5.47 -19.21 -1.37
CA THR A 154 5.17 -20.08 -0.21
C THR A 154 4.35 -21.32 -0.58
N LYS A 155 3.98 -21.48 -1.86
CA LYS A 155 3.15 -22.58 -2.39
C LYS A 155 1.75 -22.65 -1.77
N SER A 156 1.26 -21.55 -1.23
CA SER A 156 -0.11 -21.40 -0.73
C SER A 156 -1.13 -21.40 -1.89
N VAL A 157 -0.71 -20.91 -3.06
CA VAL A 157 -1.43 -21.03 -4.32
C VAL A 157 -0.50 -21.60 -5.40
N GLN A 158 -1.08 -22.09 -6.49
CA GLN A 158 -0.33 -22.66 -7.62
C GLN A 158 -0.19 -21.67 -8.77
N ARG A 159 -1.08 -20.68 -8.87
CA ARG A 159 -1.13 -19.73 -9.99
C ARG A 159 -1.58 -18.34 -9.53
N ILE A 160 -1.16 -17.31 -10.25
CA ILE A 160 -1.63 -15.93 -10.09
C ILE A 160 -2.40 -15.54 -11.34
N ILE A 161 -3.54 -14.88 -11.18
CA ILE A 161 -4.33 -14.34 -12.29
C ILE A 161 -4.52 -12.85 -12.05
N LEU A 162 -3.93 -12.02 -12.89
CA LEU A 162 -4.06 -10.57 -12.87
C LEU A 162 -5.01 -10.17 -13.99
N THR A 163 -6.11 -9.50 -13.63
CA THR A 163 -7.13 -9.13 -14.60
C THR A 163 -7.63 -7.72 -14.40
N ARG A 164 -8.02 -7.08 -15.51
CA ARG A 164 -8.52 -5.70 -15.55
C ARG A 164 -9.70 -5.63 -16.53
N PRO A 165 -10.76 -4.85 -16.23
CA PRO A 165 -11.80 -4.57 -17.21
C PRO A 165 -11.22 -3.84 -18.41
N ALA A 166 -11.64 -4.22 -19.62
CA ALA A 166 -11.32 -3.44 -20.81
C ALA A 166 -12.26 -2.23 -20.86
N VAL A 167 -11.72 -1.02 -20.73
CA VAL A 167 -12.47 0.23 -20.87
C VAL A 167 -11.79 1.13 -21.86
N GLU A 168 -12.58 1.65 -22.80
CA GLU A 168 -12.15 2.62 -23.80
C GLU A 168 -12.07 4.01 -23.16
N ALA A 169 -11.14 4.22 -22.22
CA ALA A 169 -10.90 5.53 -21.64
C ALA A 169 -10.02 6.35 -22.60
N GLY A 170 -10.59 7.40 -23.19
CA GLY A 170 -9.86 8.42 -23.97
C GLY A 170 -9.59 8.08 -25.44
N GLU A 171 -8.96 6.92 -25.73
CA GLU A 171 -8.72 6.44 -27.10
C GLU A 171 -9.59 5.22 -27.40
N ARG A 172 -10.33 5.22 -28.52
CA ARG A 172 -11.15 4.04 -28.86
C ARG A 172 -10.21 2.87 -29.16
N LEU A 173 -10.40 1.73 -28.48
CA LEU A 173 -9.62 0.50 -28.67
C LEU A 173 -9.51 0.10 -30.16
N GLY A 174 -10.53 0.46 -30.95
CA GLY A 174 -10.58 0.28 -32.40
C GLY A 174 -9.42 0.92 -33.18
N PHE A 175 -8.79 2.00 -32.70
CA PHE A 175 -7.76 2.76 -33.44
C PHE A 175 -6.32 2.28 -33.22
N LEU A 176 -6.04 1.50 -32.18
CA LEU A 176 -4.71 0.94 -31.97
C LEU A 176 -4.42 -0.13 -33.03
N PRO A 177 -3.27 -0.09 -33.75
CA PRO A 177 -2.93 -1.10 -34.74
C PRO A 177 -2.60 -2.45 -34.08
N GLY A 178 -2.83 -3.56 -34.79
CA GLY A 178 -2.51 -4.92 -34.32
C GLY A 178 -3.73 -5.77 -33.98
N ASP A 179 -3.48 -6.95 -33.44
CA ASP A 179 -4.53 -7.87 -32.97
C ASP A 179 -5.18 -7.38 -31.67
N LEU A 180 -6.25 -8.05 -31.23
CA LEU A 180 -7.00 -7.67 -30.04
C LEU A 180 -6.11 -7.59 -28.79
N MET A 181 -5.09 -8.44 -28.69
CA MET A 181 -4.17 -8.46 -27.54
C MET A 181 -3.20 -7.29 -27.58
N ALA A 182 -2.63 -6.97 -28.75
CA ALA A 182 -1.78 -5.79 -28.94
C ALA A 182 -2.50 -4.48 -28.58
N LYS A 183 -3.82 -4.41 -28.82
CA LYS A 183 -4.66 -3.26 -28.45
C LYS A 183 -4.93 -3.18 -26.94
N LEU A 184 -4.94 -4.31 -26.24
CA LEU A 184 -5.18 -4.38 -24.79
C LEU A 184 -3.90 -4.27 -23.95
N ASP A 185 -2.75 -4.58 -24.54
CA ASP A 185 -1.43 -4.56 -23.88
C ASP A 185 -1.16 -3.26 -23.10
N PRO A 186 -1.42 -2.05 -23.64
CA PRO A 186 -1.17 -0.81 -22.90
C PRO A 186 -1.94 -0.71 -21.56
N TYR A 187 -3.15 -1.28 -21.49
CA TYR A 187 -3.99 -1.26 -20.28
C TYR A 187 -3.54 -2.28 -19.23
N LEU A 188 -2.90 -3.36 -19.67
CA LEU A 188 -2.38 -4.41 -18.80
C LEU A 188 -0.93 -4.13 -18.35
N ARG A 189 -0.21 -3.22 -19.02
CA ARG A 189 1.18 -2.87 -18.72
C ARG A 189 1.46 -2.55 -17.25
N PRO A 190 0.64 -1.78 -16.52
CA PRO A 190 0.89 -1.53 -15.09
C PRO A 190 0.93 -2.80 -14.23
N LEU A 191 0.19 -3.86 -14.61
CA LEU A 191 0.21 -5.15 -13.91
C LEU A 191 1.53 -5.90 -14.17
N TYR A 192 2.05 -5.82 -15.40
CA TYR A 192 3.37 -6.36 -15.74
C TYR A 192 4.49 -5.62 -15.01
N ASP A 193 4.45 -4.29 -14.97
CA ASP A 193 5.44 -3.46 -14.28
C ASP A 193 5.48 -3.78 -12.78
N ALA A 194 4.32 -3.87 -12.13
CA ALA A 194 4.25 -4.26 -10.72
C ALA A 194 4.75 -5.69 -10.47
N LEU A 195 4.53 -6.63 -11.40
CA LEU A 195 5.11 -7.98 -11.31
C LEU A 195 6.64 -7.94 -11.47
N HIS A 196 7.16 -7.12 -12.38
CA HIS A 196 8.59 -6.92 -12.58
C HIS A 196 9.27 -6.39 -11.32
N ASP A 197 8.62 -5.49 -10.58
CA ASP A 197 9.12 -5.00 -9.29
C ASP A 197 9.32 -6.14 -8.28
N MET A 198 8.39 -7.11 -8.26
CA MET A 198 8.43 -8.20 -7.26
C MET A 198 9.46 -9.27 -7.58
N VAL A 199 9.55 -9.72 -8.84
CA VAL A 199 10.35 -10.91 -9.22
C VAL A 199 11.43 -10.63 -10.26
N GLY A 200 11.56 -9.39 -10.72
CA GLY A 200 12.45 -8.99 -11.80
C GLY A 200 11.86 -9.32 -13.18
N ALA A 201 12.34 -8.64 -14.22
CA ALA A 201 11.85 -8.80 -15.58
C ALA A 201 11.97 -10.25 -16.09
N GLU A 202 13.14 -10.87 -15.94
CA GLU A 202 13.37 -12.25 -16.38
C GLU A 202 12.50 -13.25 -15.60
N GLY A 203 12.35 -13.04 -14.29
CA GLY A 203 11.51 -13.89 -13.44
C GLY A 203 10.04 -13.80 -13.82
N ALA A 204 9.54 -12.58 -14.03
CA ALA A 204 8.17 -12.34 -14.45
C ALA A 204 7.88 -12.95 -15.82
N GLN A 205 8.77 -12.74 -16.80
CA GLN A 205 8.66 -13.32 -18.13
C GLN A 205 8.54 -14.85 -18.05
N LYS A 206 9.42 -15.51 -17.28
CA LYS A 206 9.37 -16.97 -17.08
C LYS A 206 8.06 -17.44 -16.45
N LEU A 207 7.51 -16.69 -15.48
CA LEU A 207 6.24 -17.03 -14.84
C LEU A 207 5.05 -16.92 -15.80
N VAL A 208 5.06 -15.89 -16.66
CA VAL A 208 4.02 -15.67 -17.67
C VAL A 208 4.10 -16.70 -18.78
N GLU A 209 5.29 -16.97 -19.32
CA GLU A 209 5.51 -17.99 -20.36
C GLU A 209 5.09 -19.39 -19.90
N LYS A 210 5.32 -19.71 -18.62
CA LYS A 210 4.89 -20.98 -18.02
C LYS A 210 3.42 -21.02 -17.61
N GLN A 211 2.66 -19.94 -17.84
CA GLN A 211 1.26 -19.79 -17.43
C GLN A 211 1.04 -19.98 -15.91
N ILE A 212 2.08 -19.75 -15.11
CA ILE A 212 1.97 -19.70 -13.64
C ILE A 212 1.35 -18.36 -13.24
N VAL A 213 1.74 -17.29 -13.93
CA VAL A 213 1.09 -15.98 -13.85
C VAL A 213 0.35 -15.74 -15.17
N GLU A 214 -0.94 -15.44 -15.10
CA GLU A 214 -1.75 -15.07 -16.25
C GLU A 214 -2.14 -13.60 -16.12
N VAL A 215 -1.86 -12.79 -17.15
CA VAL A 215 -2.31 -11.39 -17.22
C VAL A 215 -3.30 -11.28 -18.38
N ALA A 216 -4.57 -11.03 -18.09
CA ALA A 216 -5.62 -11.10 -19.11
C ALA A 216 -6.81 -10.17 -18.83
N PRO A 217 -7.55 -9.72 -19.85
CA PRO A 217 -8.77 -8.93 -19.66
C PRO A 217 -9.85 -9.69 -18.89
N LEU A 218 -10.72 -8.96 -18.18
CA LEU A 218 -11.79 -9.55 -17.35
C LEU A 218 -12.71 -10.52 -18.12
N ALA A 219 -12.93 -10.27 -19.41
CA ALA A 219 -13.76 -11.13 -20.25
C ALA A 219 -13.28 -12.60 -20.31
N TYR A 220 -11.97 -12.83 -20.13
CA TYR A 220 -11.35 -14.15 -20.16
C TYR A 220 -11.67 -14.98 -18.92
N MET A 221 -12.28 -14.39 -17.89
CA MET A 221 -12.73 -15.10 -16.69
C MET A 221 -14.05 -15.85 -16.90
N ARG A 222 -14.78 -15.54 -17.97
CA ARG A 222 -16.10 -16.13 -18.26
C ARG A 222 -15.99 -17.65 -18.43
N GLY A 223 -16.89 -18.38 -17.76
CA GLY A 223 -16.96 -19.85 -17.87
C GLY A 223 -15.85 -20.61 -17.15
N ARG A 224 -14.98 -19.93 -16.41
CA ARG A 224 -13.89 -20.57 -15.65
C ARG A 224 -14.30 -20.89 -14.22
N THR A 225 -13.57 -21.81 -13.62
CA THR A 225 -13.53 -22.00 -12.16
C THR A 225 -12.07 -21.87 -11.74
N LEU A 226 -11.78 -20.91 -10.88
CA LEU A 226 -10.43 -20.51 -10.53
C LEU A 226 -10.06 -21.14 -9.19
N ASN A 227 -9.56 -22.38 -9.21
CA ASN A 227 -9.08 -23.12 -8.04
C ASN A 227 -7.57 -22.90 -7.81
N ASN A 228 -7.15 -22.95 -6.54
CA ASN A 228 -5.76 -22.85 -6.10
C ASN A 228 -5.02 -21.64 -6.71
N SER A 229 -5.72 -20.53 -6.84
CA SER A 229 -5.25 -19.33 -7.53
C SER A 229 -5.32 -18.10 -6.63
N PHE A 230 -4.34 -17.21 -6.76
CA PHE A 230 -4.47 -15.85 -6.26
C PHE A 230 -4.93 -14.96 -7.41
N ILE A 231 -6.13 -14.39 -7.30
CA ILE A 231 -6.74 -13.61 -8.38
C ILE A 231 -6.84 -12.14 -7.97
N ILE A 232 -6.40 -11.24 -8.84
CA ILE A 232 -6.51 -9.80 -8.65
C ILE A 232 -7.34 -9.23 -9.78
N LEU A 233 -8.49 -8.62 -9.45
CA LEU A 233 -9.24 -7.77 -10.36
C LEU A 233 -8.87 -6.31 -10.06
N ASP A 234 -8.06 -5.71 -10.93
CA ASP A 234 -7.63 -4.32 -10.80
C ASP A 234 -8.56 -3.36 -11.55
N GLU A 235 -8.63 -2.12 -11.07
CA GLU A 235 -9.54 -1.08 -11.55
C GLU A 235 -10.99 -1.55 -11.67
N ALA A 236 -11.49 -2.22 -10.64
CA ALA A 236 -12.82 -2.80 -10.63
C ALA A 236 -13.95 -1.75 -10.73
N GLN A 237 -13.68 -0.47 -10.48
CA GLN A 237 -14.65 0.61 -10.71
C GLN A 237 -15.08 0.67 -12.18
N ASN A 238 -14.24 0.14 -13.07
CA ASN A 238 -14.43 0.09 -14.51
C ASN A 238 -15.11 -1.21 -14.98
N ALA A 239 -15.67 -2.00 -14.07
CA ALA A 239 -16.52 -3.15 -14.38
C ALA A 239 -17.99 -2.84 -14.10
N THR A 240 -18.91 -3.42 -14.88
CA THR A 240 -20.36 -3.34 -14.61
C THR A 240 -20.77 -4.28 -13.46
N PRO A 241 -21.96 -4.08 -12.84
CA PRO A 241 -22.47 -5.01 -11.83
C PRO A 241 -22.53 -6.47 -12.30
N GLU A 242 -22.91 -6.70 -13.55
CA GLU A 242 -22.97 -8.04 -14.15
C GLU A 242 -21.58 -8.66 -14.29
N GLN A 243 -20.57 -7.84 -14.63
CA GLN A 243 -19.18 -8.29 -14.74
C GLN A 243 -18.58 -8.62 -13.36
N ILE A 244 -18.84 -7.80 -12.34
CA ILE A 244 -18.44 -8.09 -10.96
C ILE A 244 -19.09 -9.38 -10.48
N LYS A 245 -20.41 -9.54 -10.67
CA LYS A 245 -21.11 -10.78 -10.31
C LYS A 245 -20.56 -11.99 -11.08
N MET A 246 -20.32 -11.83 -12.38
CA MET A 246 -19.71 -12.88 -13.21
C MET A 246 -18.36 -13.30 -12.62
N PHE A 247 -17.49 -12.35 -12.31
CA PHE A 247 -16.16 -12.57 -11.75
C PHE A 247 -16.21 -13.28 -10.39
N LEU A 248 -16.97 -12.74 -9.43
CA LEU A 248 -17.05 -13.28 -8.07
C LEU A 248 -17.59 -14.72 -8.06
N THR A 249 -18.45 -15.10 -9.02
CA THR A 249 -18.95 -16.47 -9.15
C THR A 249 -17.96 -17.46 -9.80
N ARG A 250 -16.77 -17.01 -10.24
CA ARG A 250 -15.72 -17.90 -10.78
C ARG A 250 -14.78 -18.43 -9.70
N ILE A 251 -14.87 -17.92 -8.48
CA ILE A 251 -13.94 -18.22 -7.38
C ILE A 251 -14.11 -19.68 -6.98
N GLY A 252 -13.01 -20.43 -7.05
CA GLY A 252 -12.94 -21.84 -6.69
C GLY A 252 -12.28 -22.08 -5.33
N PHE A 253 -12.14 -23.36 -4.97
CA PHE A 253 -11.51 -23.77 -3.72
C PHE A 253 -10.01 -23.46 -3.70
N GLY A 254 -9.48 -23.19 -2.50
CA GLY A 254 -8.06 -22.92 -2.29
C GLY A 254 -7.58 -21.61 -2.91
N SER A 255 -8.50 -20.72 -3.31
CA SER A 255 -8.19 -19.46 -3.95
C SER A 255 -8.35 -18.27 -3.01
N LYS A 256 -7.59 -17.21 -3.29
CA LYS A 256 -7.74 -15.89 -2.68
C LYS A 256 -7.99 -14.85 -3.77
N VAL A 257 -8.83 -13.88 -3.46
CA VAL A 257 -9.23 -12.84 -4.40
C VAL A 257 -9.05 -11.47 -3.80
N VAL A 258 -8.45 -10.57 -4.58
CA VAL A 258 -8.38 -9.16 -4.25
C VAL A 258 -9.02 -8.37 -5.38
N VAL A 259 -9.92 -7.45 -5.03
CA VAL A 259 -10.58 -6.56 -5.95
C VAL A 259 -10.16 -5.14 -5.59
N THR A 260 -9.42 -4.46 -6.46
CA THR A 260 -8.95 -3.10 -6.24
C THR A 260 -9.73 -2.11 -7.08
N GLY A 261 -10.01 -0.93 -6.52
CA GLY A 261 -10.71 0.10 -7.27
C GLY A 261 -10.62 1.49 -6.65
N ASP A 262 -10.97 2.48 -7.45
CA ASP A 262 -11.04 3.89 -7.05
C ASP A 262 -12.36 4.51 -7.55
N MET A 263 -13.28 4.79 -6.63
CA MET A 263 -14.59 5.33 -6.98
C MET A 263 -14.52 6.76 -7.55
N THR A 264 -13.39 7.45 -7.43
CA THR A 264 -13.20 8.78 -8.01
C THR A 264 -12.74 8.74 -9.48
N GLN A 265 -12.34 7.57 -9.98
CA GLN A 265 -11.77 7.35 -11.33
C GLN A 265 -12.60 6.35 -12.14
N VAL A 266 -13.90 6.64 -12.29
CA VAL A 266 -14.82 5.81 -13.09
C VAL A 266 -14.75 6.26 -14.55
N ASP A 267 -14.26 5.38 -15.42
CA ASP A 267 -14.07 5.63 -16.85
C ASP A 267 -15.16 5.01 -17.73
N ILE A 268 -16.04 4.17 -17.17
CA ILE A 268 -17.09 3.50 -17.93
C ILE A 268 -18.24 4.44 -18.31
N PRO A 269 -18.88 4.22 -19.46
CA PRO A 269 -20.06 5.00 -19.86
C PRO A 269 -21.17 4.96 -18.80
N ASP A 270 -21.85 6.09 -18.64
CA ASP A 270 -22.97 6.30 -17.71
C ASP A 270 -22.65 6.09 -16.21
N ASN A 271 -21.37 6.03 -15.82
CA ASN A 271 -20.92 5.82 -14.44
C ASN A 271 -21.56 4.60 -13.74
N ARG A 272 -21.96 3.56 -14.50
CA ARG A 272 -22.65 2.38 -13.98
C ARG A 272 -21.67 1.37 -13.36
N SER A 273 -20.89 1.82 -12.39
CA SER A 273 -19.86 1.00 -11.76
C SER A 273 -20.48 -0.11 -10.93
N GLY A 274 -19.98 -1.33 -11.12
CA GLY A 274 -20.34 -2.50 -10.33
C GLY A 274 -19.89 -2.42 -8.87
N LEU A 275 -19.03 -1.46 -8.52
CA LEU A 275 -18.67 -1.18 -7.13
C LEU A 275 -19.71 -0.33 -6.40
N PHE A 276 -20.56 0.42 -7.12
CA PHE A 276 -21.56 1.26 -6.49
C PHE A 276 -22.62 0.43 -5.77
N GLY A 277 -22.78 0.64 -4.46
CA GLY A 277 -23.73 -0.11 -3.63
C GLY A 277 -23.33 -1.57 -3.36
N LEU A 278 -22.20 -2.05 -3.89
CA LEU A 278 -21.74 -3.43 -3.75
C LEU A 278 -21.51 -3.82 -2.29
N GLU A 279 -20.94 -2.90 -1.52
CA GLU A 279 -20.70 -3.11 -0.08
C GLU A 279 -21.98 -3.43 0.67
N LYS A 280 -23.08 -2.72 0.39
CA LYS A 280 -24.40 -2.99 0.99
C LYS A 280 -24.96 -4.38 0.62
N ILE A 281 -24.64 -4.87 -0.57
CA ILE A 281 -25.10 -6.17 -1.07
C ILE A 281 -24.30 -7.31 -0.43
N LEU A 282 -22.99 -7.12 -0.23
CA LEU A 282 -22.07 -8.17 0.19
C LEU A 282 -21.70 -8.13 1.68
N THR A 283 -22.19 -7.14 2.41
CA THR A 283 -21.99 -7.03 3.87
C THR A 283 -22.57 -8.26 4.57
N GLY A 284 -21.82 -8.83 5.52
CA GLY A 284 -22.23 -9.98 6.33
C GLY A 284 -21.82 -11.35 5.77
N ILE A 285 -21.17 -11.39 4.60
CA ILE A 285 -20.59 -12.62 4.06
C ILE A 285 -19.26 -12.92 4.79
N GLU A 286 -19.18 -14.06 5.44
CA GLU A 286 -17.96 -14.52 6.12
C GLU A 286 -16.81 -14.73 5.10
N GLY A 287 -15.60 -14.31 5.47
CA GLY A 287 -14.43 -14.40 4.61
C GLY A 287 -14.39 -13.37 3.48
N LEU A 288 -15.22 -12.33 3.55
CA LEU A 288 -15.22 -11.18 2.65
C LEU A 288 -15.00 -9.89 3.46
N SER A 289 -14.05 -9.05 3.04
CA SER A 289 -13.77 -7.77 3.71
C SER A 289 -13.70 -6.61 2.72
N PHE A 290 -14.16 -5.43 3.15
CA PHE A 290 -13.93 -4.15 2.49
C PHE A 290 -12.92 -3.35 3.29
N VAL A 291 -11.88 -2.85 2.62
CA VAL A 291 -10.85 -2.00 3.21
C VAL A 291 -10.79 -0.71 2.40
N HIS A 292 -11.08 0.40 3.06
CA HIS A 292 -11.07 1.74 2.47
C HIS A 292 -9.76 2.43 2.84
N LEU A 293 -8.93 2.69 1.83
CA LEU A 293 -7.67 3.43 1.94
C LEU A 293 -7.95 4.90 1.65
N GLY A 294 -7.35 5.78 2.44
CA GLY A 294 -7.56 7.23 2.38
C GLY A 294 -6.37 8.01 1.84
N VAL A 295 -6.46 9.33 1.94
CA VAL A 295 -5.36 10.25 1.58
C VAL A 295 -4.13 10.00 2.45
N SER A 296 -4.32 9.65 3.72
CA SER A 296 -3.25 9.27 4.65
C SER A 296 -2.46 8.04 4.21
N ASP A 297 -3.03 7.19 3.36
CA ASP A 297 -2.38 5.99 2.85
C ASP A 297 -1.57 6.23 1.56
N ILE A 298 -1.61 7.44 1.01
CA ILE A 298 -0.88 7.80 -0.21
C ILE A 298 0.60 7.95 0.12
N VAL A 299 1.42 7.04 -0.41
CA VAL A 299 2.87 7.08 -0.21
C VAL A 299 3.57 7.36 -1.54
N ARG A 300 3.90 8.63 -1.75
CA ARG A 300 4.61 9.12 -2.94
C ARG A 300 5.94 9.75 -2.56
N HIS A 301 6.79 9.96 -3.56
CA HIS A 301 8.00 10.73 -3.39
C HIS A 301 7.66 12.19 -3.04
N LYS A 302 8.43 12.83 -2.13
CA LYS A 302 8.18 14.19 -1.64
C LYS A 302 7.94 15.19 -2.77
N ILE A 303 8.80 15.18 -3.79
CA ILE A 303 8.67 16.05 -4.98
C ILE A 303 7.30 15.88 -5.67
N VAL A 304 6.77 14.66 -5.76
CA VAL A 304 5.45 14.43 -6.39
C VAL A 304 4.35 15.06 -5.53
N SER A 305 4.43 14.91 -4.20
CA SER A 305 3.51 15.57 -3.28
C SER A 305 3.59 17.10 -3.38
N ASP A 306 4.80 17.66 -3.45
CA ASP A 306 5.03 19.10 -3.59
C ASP A 306 4.46 19.64 -4.92
N ILE A 307 4.61 18.88 -6.01
CA ILE A 307 4.01 19.21 -7.31
C ILE A 307 2.49 19.20 -7.19
N VAL A 308 1.88 18.14 -6.65
CA VAL A 308 0.41 18.07 -6.49
C VAL A 308 -0.12 19.24 -5.68
N ALA A 309 0.52 19.55 -4.54
CA ALA A 309 0.16 20.68 -3.70
C ALA A 309 0.25 22.03 -4.44
N ALA A 310 1.26 22.22 -5.30
CA ALA A 310 1.40 23.43 -6.11
C ALA A 310 0.27 23.58 -7.16
N TYR A 311 -0.22 22.48 -7.73
CA TYR A 311 -1.38 22.50 -8.64
C TYR A 311 -2.70 22.79 -7.90
N GLU A 312 -2.88 22.22 -6.71
CA GLU A 312 -4.06 22.46 -5.86
C GLU A 312 -4.15 23.92 -5.41
N GLN A 313 -3.02 24.52 -4.97
CA GLN A 313 -2.96 25.92 -4.56
C GLN A 313 -3.35 26.91 -5.66
N LYS A 314 -3.08 26.57 -6.93
CA LYS A 314 -3.47 27.39 -8.09
C LYS A 314 -4.90 27.14 -8.58
N GLY A 315 -5.66 26.25 -7.94
CA GLY A 315 -6.99 25.84 -8.39
C GLY A 315 -6.98 25.06 -9.71
N LEU A 316 -5.80 24.62 -10.16
CA LEU A 316 -5.60 23.86 -11.40
C LEU A 316 -5.72 22.34 -11.17
N GLY A 317 -5.88 21.90 -9.92
CA GLY A 317 -5.93 20.50 -9.50
C GLY A 317 -7.31 19.94 -9.15
N ALA A 318 -8.40 20.68 -9.37
CA ALA A 318 -9.75 20.18 -9.11
C ALA A 318 -10.19 19.17 -10.19
N VAL A 319 -9.56 18.00 -10.23
CA VAL A 319 -10.21 16.79 -10.77
C VAL A 319 -11.03 16.20 -9.62
N ASN A 320 -12.29 16.61 -9.55
CA ASN A 320 -13.42 16.04 -8.81
C ASN A 320 -13.12 15.24 -7.54
N ASN A 321 -12.89 15.95 -6.42
CA ASN A 321 -13.16 15.46 -5.07
C ASN A 321 -14.37 16.22 -4.49
N ARG A 322 -15.56 16.04 -5.08
CA ARG A 322 -16.82 16.53 -4.52
C ARG A 322 -17.93 15.48 -4.62
N ALA A 323 -18.44 15.13 -3.42
CA ALA A 323 -19.63 14.38 -3.05
C ALA A 323 -19.60 12.86 -3.23
#